data_AF-A0A061GK16-F1
#
_entry.id   AF-A0A061GK16-F1
#
_cell.length_a   1.000
_cell.length_b   1.000
_cell.length_c   1.000
_cell.angle_alpha   90.00
_cell.angle_beta   90.00
_cell.angle_gamma   90.00
#
_symmetry.space_group_name_H-M   'P 1'
#
loop_
_entity.id
_entity.type
_entity.pdbx_description
1 polymer ?
#
loop_
_entity_poly.entity_id
_entity_poly.type
_entity_poly.pdbx_seq_one_letter_code
_entity_poly.pdbx_strand_id
1 'polypeptide(L)'
;MASSRLAVPLHCSVQRPSFSRNFDHFKASLSSAFKPLLRQIQQLPLRVEVDVSKAVKNTSVKLLDAFVDSVFEFVDQPLLPSQSNFAPVDELKEAVRVTNIQGEIPDVFPEGVYIRNGPNPIFGALTSTISMFGRSNHIWVEGEGMLHALYFSKGLDGSWAVVYNNRPVETETFKLEKQRNKPLFLPAIEGDSPAVLSAYLLNMLRFGKINKQISNTNVFEHAGEFYSIAENHEPQEINIVTLETLHDWDVNGAWNRPFSSHPKKAPGTGELVIMGINATKPFVEVGVISADGKKLLHRADLKLNRCSLCHEIGVTERYNVFMDHPLSIDLNRLVCGGQLVKYEKEGDARIGIMPRYGDEDSIQWFKVKPNCTFHLFNCFENGDEVVIWGCRALDSLIPGPDQGKNKFDWFSEKFRSVKSTAEGSADAVPEEQLVFPRPYEWRMNMRTGDIKERNLAGTEFPMDFPLINGDFTGVKNKYGYCQVRDCIASSASGMAKYGGLAKLYFEEQNTGFSLGENQEKGLIKVEYHMFGKNTFGTGAAFVPKEGGAEEDDGWVITFAHNEDTNISQVLVIEAKNFSSEPVAKITLPFRVPYGFHGAFAPMQLPNETMRIVPSLNPKISERPLASAVRPQGV
;
A
#
# COMPACT_ATOMS: atom_id res chain seq x y z
N MET A 1 41.35 7.51 -58.85
CA MET A 1 41.97 6.20 -59.10
C MET A 1 41.43 5.25 -58.04
N ALA A 2 40.43 4.41 -58.36
CA ALA A 2 40.60 2.98 -58.66
C ALA A 2 41.41 2.24 -57.57
N SER A 3 41.01 1.14 -56.93
CA SER A 3 39.80 0.30 -56.93
C SER A 3 39.96 -0.80 -55.85
N SER A 4 38.86 -1.26 -55.21
CA SER A 4 38.54 -2.63 -54.72
C SER A 4 39.59 -3.48 -53.95
N ARG A 5 39.29 -4.38 -53.02
CA ARG A 5 38.11 -4.94 -52.32
C ARG A 5 38.73 -5.89 -51.28
N LEU A 6 38.13 -6.04 -50.10
CA LEU A 6 37.99 -7.32 -49.39
C LEU A 6 36.98 -7.13 -48.25
N ALA A 7 35.88 -7.87 -48.35
CA ALA A 7 34.82 -7.94 -47.35
C ALA A 7 35.16 -9.00 -46.30
N VAL A 8 34.91 -8.70 -45.03
CA VAL A 8 34.89 -9.66 -43.91
C VAL A 8 33.63 -9.36 -43.08
N PRO A 9 32.82 -10.36 -42.70
CA PRO A 9 31.51 -10.13 -42.13
C PRO A 9 31.59 -9.63 -40.68
N LEU A 10 30.85 -8.56 -40.37
CA LEU A 10 30.55 -8.14 -39.01
C LEU A 10 29.53 -9.11 -38.40
N HIS A 11 30.02 -10.03 -37.57
CA HIS A 11 29.18 -10.75 -36.63
C HIS A 11 28.75 -9.80 -35.51
N CYS A 12 27.51 -9.31 -35.56
CA CYS A 12 26.84 -8.78 -34.39
C CYS A 12 26.58 -9.94 -33.41
N SER A 13 27.42 -10.07 -32.37
CA SER A 13 27.09 -10.90 -31.21
C SER A 13 26.23 -10.09 -30.24
N VAL A 14 24.94 -10.39 -30.22
CA VAL A 14 24.04 -10.00 -29.12
C VAL A 14 24.53 -10.74 -27.87
N GLN A 15 25.19 -10.03 -26.96
CA GLN A 15 25.47 -10.56 -25.62
C GLN A 15 24.13 -10.67 -24.86
N ARG A 16 23.68 -11.90 -24.65
CA ARG A 16 22.64 -12.22 -23.65
C ARG A 16 23.18 -11.93 -22.25
N PRO A 17 22.42 -11.30 -21.34
CA PRO A 17 22.85 -11.16 -19.95
C PRO A 17 22.85 -12.53 -19.27
N SER A 18 23.98 -12.91 -18.68
CA SER A 18 24.11 -14.13 -17.88
C SER A 18 23.52 -13.92 -16.48
N PHE A 19 22.38 -14.57 -16.19
CA PHE A 19 21.69 -14.56 -14.90
C PHE A 19 22.37 -15.38 -13.77
N SER A 20 23.64 -15.80 -13.91
CA SER A 20 24.23 -16.79 -12.99
C SER A 20 24.82 -16.24 -11.68
N ARG A 21 25.12 -14.94 -11.59
CA ARG A 21 25.89 -14.41 -10.43
C ARG A 21 25.15 -14.47 -9.09
N ASN A 22 23.82 -14.38 -9.07
CA ASN A 22 23.05 -14.41 -7.81
C ASN A 22 22.89 -15.83 -7.23
N PHE A 23 22.93 -16.86 -8.07
CA PHE A 23 22.71 -18.24 -7.63
C PHE A 23 23.95 -18.85 -6.95
N ASP A 24 25.14 -18.51 -7.43
CA ASP A 24 26.40 -19.02 -6.87
C ASP A 24 26.70 -18.43 -5.49
N HIS A 25 26.28 -17.19 -5.23
CA HIS A 25 26.40 -16.56 -3.91
C HIS A 25 25.43 -17.17 -2.87
N PHE A 26 24.23 -17.58 -3.30
CA PHE A 26 23.22 -18.21 -2.44
C PHE A 26 23.61 -19.64 -2.04
N LYS A 27 24.24 -20.40 -2.96
CA LYS A 27 24.74 -21.76 -2.69
C LYS A 27 25.81 -21.81 -1.59
N ALA A 28 26.67 -20.80 -1.50
CA ALA A 28 27.78 -20.79 -0.55
C ALA A 28 27.36 -20.54 0.91
N SER A 29 26.13 -20.03 1.14
CA SER A 29 25.64 -19.60 2.45
C SER A 29 24.66 -20.57 3.13
N LEU A 30 24.32 -21.70 2.50
CA LEU A 30 23.32 -22.62 3.02
C LEU A 30 23.88 -23.55 4.12
N SER A 31 23.16 -23.62 5.24
CA SER A 31 23.40 -24.51 6.38
C SER A 31 23.48 -26.00 5.99
N SER A 32 24.13 -26.82 6.83
CA SER A 32 24.22 -28.29 6.67
C SER A 32 22.86 -28.98 6.52
N ALA A 33 21.77 -28.36 6.98
CA ALA A 33 20.40 -28.83 6.83
C ALA A 33 19.89 -28.88 5.38
N PHE A 34 20.46 -28.08 4.47
CA PHE A 34 20.07 -28.04 3.04
C PHE A 34 20.93 -28.94 2.13
N LYS A 35 22.03 -29.51 2.65
CA LYS A 35 22.90 -30.45 1.92
C LYS A 35 22.17 -31.71 1.41
N PRO A 36 21.20 -32.31 2.13
CA PRO A 36 20.45 -33.46 1.63
C PRO A 36 19.60 -33.13 0.39
N LEU A 37 18.93 -31.97 0.38
CA LEU A 37 18.12 -31.51 -0.75
C LEU A 37 19.00 -31.22 -1.98
N LEU A 38 20.13 -30.53 -1.79
CA LEU A 38 21.12 -30.29 -2.84
C LEU A 38 21.73 -31.60 -3.38
N ARG A 39 21.98 -32.59 -2.52
CA ARG A 39 22.46 -33.93 -2.93
C ARG A 39 21.41 -34.70 -3.74
N GLN A 40 20.12 -34.63 -3.37
CA GLN A 40 19.05 -35.26 -4.16
C GLN A 40 18.89 -34.61 -5.54
N ILE A 41 19.04 -33.29 -5.64
CA ILE A 41 19.02 -32.57 -6.92
C ILE A 41 20.24 -32.95 -7.79
N GLN A 42 21.41 -33.18 -7.17
CA GLN A 42 22.64 -33.61 -7.88
C GLN A 42 22.60 -35.07 -8.37
N GLN A 43 21.70 -35.90 -7.86
CA GLN A 43 21.56 -37.31 -8.27
C GLN A 43 20.64 -37.52 -9.48
N LEU A 44 20.07 -36.45 -10.04
CA LEU A 44 19.31 -36.51 -11.29
C LEU A 44 20.27 -36.68 -12.48
N PRO A 45 20.08 -37.69 -13.35
CA PRO A 45 21.00 -37.95 -14.46
C PRO A 45 20.78 -36.90 -15.57
N LEU A 46 21.63 -35.88 -15.63
CA LEU A 46 21.67 -34.92 -16.74
C LEU A 46 22.97 -35.11 -17.53
N ARG A 47 22.93 -36.01 -18.53
CA ARG A 47 23.83 -36.01 -19.68
C ARG A 47 23.07 -36.48 -20.92
N VAL A 48 22.54 -35.56 -21.70
CA VAL A 48 22.37 -35.70 -23.16
C VAL A 48 22.41 -34.29 -23.78
N GLU A 49 23.39 -34.03 -24.65
CA GLU A 49 23.43 -32.88 -25.55
C GLU A 49 22.50 -33.15 -26.75
N VAL A 50 21.30 -32.57 -26.72
CA VAL A 50 20.47 -32.24 -27.89
C VAL A 50 19.78 -30.91 -27.55
N ASP A 51 19.25 -30.18 -28.53
CA ASP A 51 18.58 -28.88 -28.39
C ASP A 51 17.32 -28.94 -27.47
N VAL A 52 17.55 -28.87 -26.15
CA VAL A 52 16.64 -29.40 -25.10
C VAL A 52 16.19 -28.33 -24.08
N SER A 53 16.56 -27.06 -24.29
CA SER A 53 16.40 -25.99 -23.30
C SER A 53 14.97 -25.74 -22.80
N LYS A 54 13.92 -25.90 -23.63
CA LYS A 54 12.53 -25.61 -23.24
C LYS A 54 11.79 -26.83 -22.71
N ALA A 55 11.99 -28.00 -23.31
CA ALA A 55 11.32 -29.23 -22.91
C ALA A 55 11.81 -29.74 -21.54
N VAL A 56 13.13 -29.75 -21.30
CA VAL A 56 13.67 -30.15 -19.99
C VAL A 56 13.31 -29.14 -18.90
N LYS A 57 13.32 -27.84 -19.21
CA LYS A 57 12.85 -26.79 -18.27
C LYS A 57 11.37 -26.97 -17.91
N ASN A 58 10.53 -27.32 -18.88
CA ASN A 58 9.11 -27.60 -18.63
C ASN A 58 8.91 -28.87 -17.79
N THR A 59 9.67 -29.93 -18.06
CA THR A 59 9.60 -31.17 -17.28
C THR A 59 10.10 -30.95 -15.85
N SER A 60 11.18 -30.18 -15.65
CA SER A 60 11.67 -29.87 -14.30
C SER A 60 10.68 -29.03 -13.51
N VAL A 61 10.02 -28.04 -14.13
CA VAL A 61 8.99 -27.23 -13.46
C VAL A 61 7.78 -28.09 -13.08
N LYS A 62 7.34 -29.02 -13.94
CA LYS A 62 6.25 -29.95 -13.59
C LYS A 62 6.60 -30.87 -12.43
N LEU A 63 7.84 -31.36 -12.37
CA LEU A 63 8.31 -32.17 -11.23
C LEU A 63 8.35 -31.35 -9.95
N LEU A 64 8.79 -30.09 -10.01
CA LEU A 64 8.74 -29.17 -8.86
C LEU A 64 7.31 -28.85 -8.43
N ASP A 65 6.38 -28.64 -9.38
CA ASP A 65 4.95 -28.47 -9.09
C ASP A 65 4.39 -29.69 -8.36
N ALA A 66 4.65 -30.90 -8.87
CA ALA A 66 4.19 -32.14 -8.24
C ALA A 66 4.82 -32.35 -6.85
N PHE A 67 6.09 -32.00 -6.68
CA PHE A 67 6.76 -32.02 -5.38
C PHE A 67 6.07 -31.07 -4.40
N VAL A 68 5.83 -29.82 -4.79
CA VAL A 68 5.15 -28.83 -3.93
C VAL A 68 3.74 -29.30 -3.57
N ASP A 69 2.95 -29.73 -4.56
CA ASP A 69 1.58 -30.22 -4.36
C ASP A 69 1.53 -31.46 -3.44
N SER A 70 2.63 -32.23 -3.33
CA SER A 70 2.72 -33.41 -2.45
C SER A 70 3.25 -33.13 -1.03
N VAL A 71 4.05 -32.06 -0.85
CA VAL A 71 4.77 -31.77 0.40
C VAL A 71 4.18 -30.60 1.17
N PHE A 72 3.54 -29.66 0.48
CA PHE A 72 2.97 -28.46 1.06
C PHE A 72 1.45 -28.54 1.06
N GLU A 73 0.88 -28.51 2.25
CA GLU A 73 -0.55 -28.37 2.45
C GLU A 73 -0.90 -26.88 2.54
N PHE A 74 -1.76 -26.40 1.65
CA PHE A 74 -2.36 -25.07 1.76
C PHE A 74 -3.54 -25.14 2.72
N VAL A 75 -3.49 -24.32 3.77
CA VAL A 75 -4.49 -24.25 4.83
C VAL A 75 -5.06 -22.85 4.86
N ASP A 76 -6.37 -22.73 4.67
CA ASP A 76 -7.06 -21.45 4.81
C ASP A 76 -7.00 -20.95 6.25
N GLN A 77 -6.70 -19.68 6.44
CA GLN A 77 -6.81 -19.01 7.73
C GLN A 77 -8.27 -18.63 7.96
N PRO A 78 -8.85 -18.99 9.13
CA PRO A 78 -10.23 -18.66 9.42
C PRO A 78 -10.40 -17.15 9.50
N LEU A 79 -11.35 -16.61 8.73
CA LEU A 79 -11.84 -15.25 8.91
C LEU A 79 -12.78 -15.20 10.11
N LEU A 80 -12.46 -14.35 11.08
CA LEU A 80 -13.35 -14.11 12.20
C LEU A 80 -14.59 -13.34 11.74
N PRO A 81 -15.73 -13.45 12.44
CA PRO A 81 -16.91 -12.64 12.15
C PRO A 81 -16.60 -11.13 12.15
N SER A 82 -15.70 -10.69 13.04
CA SER A 82 -15.19 -9.32 13.11
C SER A 82 -14.27 -8.93 11.95
N GLN A 83 -13.93 -9.85 11.05
CA GLN A 83 -13.12 -9.63 9.85
C GLN A 83 -13.93 -9.78 8.55
N SER A 84 -15.25 -9.90 8.64
CA SER A 84 -16.13 -10.21 7.51
C SER A 84 -15.91 -9.30 6.30
N ASN A 85 -15.73 -7.98 6.52
CA ASN A 85 -15.54 -7.05 5.40
C ASN A 85 -14.10 -7.03 4.83
N PHE A 86 -13.14 -7.78 5.39
CA PHE A 86 -11.84 -8.05 4.74
C PHE A 86 -11.91 -9.22 3.75
N ALA A 87 -13.00 -9.98 3.74
CA ALA A 87 -13.19 -11.07 2.78
C ALA A 87 -13.20 -10.52 1.34
N PRO A 88 -12.73 -11.31 0.34
CA PRO A 88 -12.74 -10.89 -1.06
C PRO A 88 -14.15 -10.71 -1.61
N VAL A 89 -14.27 -9.94 -2.68
CA VAL A 89 -15.46 -9.85 -3.53
C VAL A 89 -15.14 -10.28 -4.96
N ASP A 90 -16.20 -10.69 -5.67
CA ASP A 90 -16.10 -11.02 -7.08
C ASP A 90 -15.95 -9.76 -7.94
N GLU A 91 -15.35 -9.97 -9.11
CA GLU A 91 -15.32 -9.00 -10.20
C GLU A 91 -16.73 -8.79 -10.78
N LEU A 92 -17.13 -7.54 -11.01
CA LEU A 92 -18.39 -7.22 -11.67
C LEU A 92 -18.33 -7.54 -13.16
N LYS A 93 -19.41 -8.10 -13.71
CA LYS A 93 -19.50 -8.35 -15.15
C LYS A 93 -19.54 -7.05 -15.95
N GLU A 94 -20.26 -6.07 -15.44
CA GLU A 94 -20.48 -4.77 -16.05
C GLU A 94 -20.53 -3.68 -14.97
N ALA A 95 -20.21 -2.45 -15.37
CA ALA A 95 -20.34 -1.30 -14.49
C ALA A 95 -21.82 -1.03 -14.19
N VAL A 96 -22.12 -0.57 -12.98
CA VAL A 96 -23.50 -0.43 -12.50
C VAL A 96 -23.80 1.03 -12.17
N ARG A 97 -24.91 1.53 -12.71
CA ARG A 97 -25.41 2.87 -12.35
C ARG A 97 -25.89 2.88 -10.91
N VAL A 98 -25.43 3.87 -10.14
CA VAL A 98 -25.83 4.08 -8.75
C VAL A 98 -26.92 5.13 -8.70
N THR A 99 -28.08 4.76 -8.15
CA THR A 99 -29.28 5.63 -8.10
C THR A 99 -29.67 6.03 -6.68
N ASN A 100 -29.19 5.30 -5.67
CA ASN A 100 -29.51 5.56 -4.27
C ASN A 100 -28.50 6.56 -3.68
N ILE A 101 -28.80 7.84 -3.84
CA ILE A 101 -28.02 8.96 -3.32
C ILE A 101 -28.89 9.71 -2.31
N GLN A 102 -28.42 9.78 -1.06
CA GLN A 102 -29.04 10.61 -0.02
C GLN A 102 -28.26 11.90 0.11
N GLY A 103 -28.96 13.03 0.30
CA GLY A 103 -28.34 14.35 0.16
C GLY A 103 -28.18 14.75 -1.30
N GLU A 104 -27.23 15.64 -1.58
CA GLU A 104 -27.02 16.22 -2.90
C GLU A 104 -25.51 16.28 -3.20
N ILE A 105 -25.11 15.75 -4.36
CA ILE A 105 -23.75 15.97 -4.87
C ILE A 105 -23.71 17.42 -5.37
N PRO A 106 -22.88 18.31 -4.81
CA PRO A 106 -22.92 19.73 -5.15
C PRO A 106 -22.71 19.99 -6.64
N ASP A 107 -23.38 20.99 -7.21
CA ASP A 107 -23.20 21.38 -8.62
C ASP A 107 -21.75 21.74 -8.97
N VAL A 108 -20.98 22.24 -8.00
CA VAL A 108 -19.56 22.60 -8.15
C VAL A 108 -18.60 21.45 -7.86
N PHE A 109 -19.11 20.25 -7.55
CA PHE A 109 -18.28 19.06 -7.46
C PHE A 109 -17.71 18.74 -8.86
N PRO A 110 -16.42 18.38 -8.98
CA PRO A 110 -15.81 18.12 -10.28
C PRO A 110 -16.27 16.78 -10.88
N GLU A 111 -16.38 16.71 -12.20
CA GLU A 111 -16.46 15.44 -12.92
C GLU A 111 -15.12 14.69 -12.80
N GLY A 112 -15.17 13.36 -12.72
CA GLY A 112 -13.97 12.57 -12.56
C GLY A 112 -14.20 11.17 -12.00
N VAL A 113 -13.10 10.56 -11.55
CA VAL A 113 -13.08 9.19 -11.03
C VAL A 113 -12.55 9.18 -9.61
N TYR A 114 -13.36 8.70 -8.67
CA TYR A 114 -12.89 8.31 -7.35
C TYR A 114 -12.50 6.83 -7.39
N ILE A 115 -11.24 6.51 -7.16
CA ILE A 115 -10.71 5.15 -7.24
C ILE A 115 -9.96 4.79 -5.96
N ARG A 116 -10.09 3.54 -5.50
CA ARG A 116 -9.34 2.99 -4.38
C ARG A 116 -8.79 1.61 -4.71
N ASN A 117 -7.55 1.37 -4.29
CA ASN A 117 -6.94 0.04 -4.31
C ASN A 117 -7.07 -0.67 -2.96
N GLY A 118 -6.95 -1.99 -2.96
CA GLY A 118 -6.92 -2.78 -1.74
C GLY A 118 -6.70 -4.26 -2.00
N PRO A 119 -6.40 -5.03 -0.94
CA PRO A 119 -6.24 -6.47 -1.04
C PRO A 119 -7.60 -7.14 -1.25
N ASN A 120 -7.67 -8.06 -2.21
CA ASN A 120 -8.82 -8.89 -2.50
C ASN A 120 -8.33 -10.33 -2.72
N PRO A 121 -8.13 -11.11 -1.64
CA PRO A 121 -7.38 -12.35 -1.64
C PRO A 121 -8.13 -13.54 -2.28
N ILE A 122 -8.36 -13.50 -3.61
CA ILE A 122 -9.12 -14.53 -4.35
C ILE A 122 -8.36 -15.86 -4.37
N PHE A 123 -7.04 -15.83 -4.44
CA PHE A 123 -6.18 -17.03 -4.56
C PHE A 123 -5.30 -17.22 -3.34
N GLY A 124 -5.86 -17.00 -2.14
CA GLY A 124 -5.28 -17.50 -0.91
C GLY A 124 -4.26 -16.58 -0.24
N ALA A 125 -4.38 -15.25 -0.34
CA ALA A 125 -3.59 -14.37 0.55
C ALA A 125 -4.01 -14.45 2.04
N LEU A 126 -5.01 -15.28 2.35
CA LEU A 126 -5.33 -15.78 3.68
C LEU A 126 -5.00 -17.27 3.82
N THR A 127 -3.96 -17.75 3.13
CA THR A 127 -3.48 -19.13 3.26
C THR A 127 -2.17 -19.20 4.04
N SER A 128 -2.06 -20.24 4.82
CA SER A 128 -0.80 -20.73 5.38
C SER A 128 -0.38 -21.96 4.58
N THR A 129 0.91 -22.24 4.55
CA THR A 129 1.42 -23.53 4.09
C THR A 129 2.08 -24.27 5.24
N ILE A 130 1.75 -25.56 5.36
CA ILE A 130 2.35 -26.47 6.33
C ILE A 130 3.12 -27.54 5.56
N SER A 131 4.35 -27.80 5.99
CA SER A 131 5.22 -28.81 5.38
C SER A 131 6.20 -29.39 6.39
N MET A 132 7.05 -30.31 5.95
CA MET A 132 8.19 -30.79 6.76
C MET A 132 9.21 -29.70 7.12
N PHE A 133 9.16 -28.53 6.46
CA PHE A 133 10.02 -27.39 6.75
C PHE A 133 9.43 -26.44 7.81
N GLY A 134 8.21 -26.73 8.30
CA GLY A 134 7.47 -25.87 9.21
C GLY A 134 6.30 -25.17 8.53
N ARG A 135 5.85 -24.06 9.13
CA ARG A 135 4.72 -23.26 8.68
C ARG A 135 5.17 -21.91 8.13
N SER A 136 4.62 -21.51 6.98
CA SER A 136 4.73 -20.14 6.44
C SER A 136 3.34 -19.55 6.20
N ASN A 137 3.22 -18.24 6.34
CA ASN A 137 1.97 -17.50 6.31
C ASN A 137 2.10 -16.24 5.46
N HIS A 138 1.00 -15.82 4.85
CA HIS A 138 0.86 -14.46 4.36
C HIS A 138 0.64 -13.48 5.52
N ILE A 139 1.16 -12.26 5.40
CA ILE A 139 0.81 -11.15 6.27
C ILE A 139 -0.50 -10.51 5.81
N TRP A 140 -1.19 -9.83 6.73
CA TRP A 140 -2.55 -9.34 6.49
C TRP A 140 -2.65 -8.25 5.41
N VAL A 141 -1.53 -7.62 5.04
CA VAL A 141 -1.45 -6.63 3.96
C VAL A 141 -1.27 -7.26 2.58
N GLU A 142 -1.01 -8.57 2.51
CA GLU A 142 -0.95 -9.30 1.25
C GLU A 142 -2.37 -9.59 0.73
N GLY A 143 -2.48 -9.76 -0.58
CA GLY A 143 -3.77 -9.88 -1.28
C GLY A 143 -3.64 -9.38 -2.69
N GLU A 144 -4.25 -10.06 -3.66
CA GLU A 144 -4.26 -9.57 -5.03
C GLU A 144 -5.03 -8.24 -5.09
N GLY A 145 -4.51 -7.26 -5.84
CA GLY A 145 -5.11 -5.92 -5.92
C GLY A 145 -6.46 -5.94 -6.61
N MET A 146 -7.43 -5.21 -6.04
CA MET A 146 -8.73 -4.95 -6.66
C MET A 146 -9.01 -3.46 -6.61
N LEU A 147 -9.28 -2.90 -7.79
CA LEU A 147 -9.67 -1.52 -7.96
C LEU A 147 -11.18 -1.40 -7.77
N HIS A 148 -11.59 -0.40 -7.00
CA HIS A 148 -12.99 0.02 -6.86
C HIS A 148 -13.11 1.47 -7.31
N ALA A 149 -13.95 1.76 -8.30
CA ALA A 149 -14.08 3.10 -8.87
C ALA A 149 -15.53 3.58 -8.91
N LEU A 150 -15.74 4.86 -8.58
CA LEU A 150 -16.95 5.61 -8.86
C LEU A 150 -16.64 6.69 -9.90
N TYR A 151 -17.46 6.73 -10.94
CA TYR A 151 -17.40 7.69 -12.04
C TYR A 151 -18.47 8.75 -11.83
N PHE A 152 -18.07 10.01 -11.78
CA PHE A 152 -18.94 11.18 -11.62
C PHE A 152 -18.97 11.95 -12.93
N SER A 153 -20.15 12.04 -13.54
CA SER A 153 -20.37 12.79 -14.78
C SER A 153 -21.69 13.56 -14.73
N LYS A 154 -21.79 14.63 -15.51
CA LYS A 154 -23.02 15.41 -15.65
C LYS A 154 -23.75 15.08 -16.95
N GLY A 155 -25.05 14.88 -16.85
CA GLY A 155 -25.93 14.82 -18.00
C GLY A 155 -26.10 16.20 -18.67
N LEU A 156 -26.70 16.21 -19.86
CA LEU A 156 -27.03 17.45 -20.58
C LEU A 156 -28.01 18.36 -19.79
N ASP A 157 -28.78 17.77 -18.87
CA ASP A 157 -29.70 18.48 -17.97
C ASP A 157 -29.03 18.97 -16.68
N GLY A 158 -27.71 18.78 -16.55
CA GLY A 158 -26.94 19.13 -15.35
C GLY A 158 -27.03 18.10 -14.23
N SER A 159 -27.83 17.04 -14.36
CA SER A 159 -27.98 16.02 -13.32
C SER A 159 -26.76 15.11 -13.21
N TRP A 160 -26.44 14.71 -11.99
CA TRP A 160 -25.34 13.78 -11.74
C TRP A 160 -25.67 12.35 -12.16
N ALA A 161 -24.77 11.75 -12.93
CA ALA A 161 -24.71 10.33 -13.21
C ALA A 161 -23.51 9.71 -12.50
N VAL A 162 -23.80 8.78 -11.58
CA VAL A 162 -22.79 8.03 -10.84
C VAL A 162 -22.80 6.56 -11.29
N VAL A 163 -21.62 6.05 -11.65
CA VAL A 163 -21.43 4.64 -12.04
C VAL A 163 -20.37 4.02 -11.14
N TYR A 164 -20.56 2.76 -10.76
CA TYR A 164 -19.62 1.99 -9.96
C TYR A 164 -19.06 0.81 -10.76
N ASN A 165 -17.77 0.53 -10.64
CA ASN A 165 -17.13 -0.66 -11.22
C ASN A 165 -16.02 -1.19 -10.28
N ASN A 166 -15.70 -2.47 -10.42
CA ASN A 166 -14.48 -3.05 -9.85
C ASN A 166 -13.76 -3.96 -10.85
N ARG A 167 -12.43 -4.02 -10.77
CA ARG A 167 -11.60 -4.94 -11.56
C ARG A 167 -10.37 -5.39 -10.78
N PRO A 168 -9.97 -6.67 -10.87
CA PRO A 168 -8.70 -7.10 -10.33
C PRO A 168 -7.56 -6.46 -11.14
N VAL A 169 -6.44 -6.20 -10.47
CA VAL A 169 -5.21 -5.81 -11.15
C VAL A 169 -4.55 -7.08 -11.67
N GLU A 170 -4.60 -7.31 -12.97
CA GLU A 170 -4.15 -8.54 -13.61
C GLU A 170 -2.62 -8.58 -13.76
N THR A 171 -1.92 -8.72 -12.64
CA THR A 171 -0.48 -8.98 -12.63
C THR A 171 -0.16 -10.33 -13.27
N GLU A 172 1.08 -10.52 -13.72
CA GLU A 172 1.49 -11.79 -14.33
C GLU A 172 1.32 -12.98 -13.35
N THR A 173 1.54 -12.77 -12.05
CA THR A 173 1.30 -13.83 -11.05
C THR A 173 -0.19 -14.09 -10.83
N PHE A 174 -1.04 -13.06 -10.88
CA PHE A 174 -2.49 -13.23 -10.80
C PHE A 174 -3.01 -14.05 -11.98
N LYS A 175 -2.57 -13.75 -13.22
CA LYS A 175 -2.95 -14.50 -14.42
C LYS A 175 -2.59 -15.98 -14.33
N LEU A 176 -1.43 -16.31 -13.77
CA LEU A 176 -0.99 -17.70 -13.57
C LEU A 176 -1.93 -18.47 -12.63
N GLU A 177 -2.32 -17.86 -11.51
CA GLU A 177 -3.22 -18.49 -10.53
C GLU A 177 -4.65 -18.55 -11.03
N LYS A 178 -5.14 -17.50 -11.69
CA LYS A 178 -6.45 -17.47 -12.37
C LYS A 178 -6.56 -18.58 -13.42
N GLN A 179 -5.51 -18.82 -14.21
CA GLN A 179 -5.49 -19.90 -15.21
C GLN A 179 -5.57 -21.30 -14.57
N ARG A 180 -4.93 -21.51 -13.42
CA ARG A 180 -4.91 -22.81 -12.73
C ARG A 180 -6.03 -22.98 -11.72
N ASN A 181 -6.77 -21.92 -11.41
CA ASN A 181 -7.85 -21.86 -10.44
C ASN A 181 -7.45 -22.43 -9.06
N LYS A 182 -6.23 -22.13 -8.61
CA LYS A 182 -5.71 -22.51 -7.29
C LYS A 182 -4.55 -21.60 -6.86
N PRO A 183 -4.30 -21.45 -5.55
CA PRO A 183 -3.04 -20.83 -5.06
C PRO A 183 -1.83 -21.62 -5.57
N LEU A 184 -0.78 -20.91 -5.98
CA LEU A 184 0.45 -21.49 -6.53
C LEU A 184 1.71 -21.10 -5.77
N PHE A 185 1.77 -19.85 -5.30
CA PHE A 185 2.92 -19.33 -4.58
C PHE A 185 2.87 -19.74 -3.13
N LEU A 186 3.99 -20.27 -2.63
CA LEU A 186 4.16 -20.53 -1.21
C LEU A 186 4.34 -19.17 -0.48
N PRO A 187 3.64 -18.93 0.65
CA PRO A 187 3.87 -17.74 1.46
C PRO A 187 5.33 -17.67 1.91
N ALA A 188 5.91 -16.47 1.82
CA ALA A 188 7.35 -16.30 1.92
C ALA A 188 7.76 -15.08 2.78
N ILE A 189 6.83 -14.48 3.50
CA ILE A 189 7.12 -13.30 4.34
C ILE A 189 7.19 -13.66 5.82
N GLU A 190 6.20 -14.40 6.33
CA GLU A 190 6.04 -14.71 7.75
C GLU A 190 6.08 -16.23 7.98
N GLY A 191 6.68 -16.68 9.09
CA GLY A 191 6.65 -18.07 9.51
C GLY A 191 7.99 -18.60 10.00
N ASP A 192 8.08 -19.93 10.09
CA ASP A 192 9.29 -20.63 10.45
C ASP A 192 10.38 -20.38 9.40
N SER A 193 11.57 -20.00 9.84
CA SER A 193 12.68 -19.66 8.96
C SER A 193 12.94 -20.71 7.86
N PRO A 194 13.00 -22.03 8.17
CA PRO A 194 13.20 -23.05 7.13
C PRO A 194 12.05 -23.14 6.11
N ALA A 195 10.80 -22.90 6.54
CA ALA A 195 9.64 -22.87 5.65
C ALA A 195 9.71 -21.68 4.69
N VAL A 196 10.01 -20.49 5.22
CA VAL A 196 10.15 -19.25 4.43
C VAL A 196 11.31 -19.36 3.41
N LEU A 197 12.47 -19.87 3.83
CA LEU A 197 13.62 -20.10 2.93
C LEU A 197 13.30 -21.12 1.83
N SER A 198 12.55 -22.17 2.17
CA SER A 198 12.11 -23.17 1.20
C SER A 198 11.11 -22.60 0.21
N ALA A 199 10.15 -21.78 0.68
CA ALA A 199 9.22 -21.05 -0.17
C ALA A 199 9.95 -20.12 -1.14
N TYR A 200 10.93 -19.35 -0.67
CA TYR A 200 11.81 -18.52 -1.50
C TYR A 200 12.45 -19.31 -2.64
N LEU A 201 13.10 -20.42 -2.31
CA LEU A 201 13.79 -21.26 -3.29
C LEU A 201 12.82 -21.88 -4.29
N LEU A 202 11.72 -22.47 -3.81
CA LEU A 202 10.78 -23.21 -4.65
C LEU A 202 9.98 -22.27 -5.55
N ASN A 203 9.53 -21.12 -5.04
CA ASN A 203 8.86 -20.10 -5.88
C ASN A 203 9.82 -19.58 -6.97
N MET A 204 11.08 -19.30 -6.62
CA MET A 204 12.09 -18.88 -7.62
C MET A 204 12.35 -19.94 -8.68
N LEU A 205 12.46 -21.21 -8.31
CA LEU A 205 12.71 -22.29 -9.28
C LEU A 205 11.50 -22.57 -10.17
N ARG A 206 10.28 -22.40 -9.67
CA ARG A 206 9.02 -22.67 -10.39
C ARG A 206 8.60 -21.49 -11.28
N PHE A 207 8.71 -20.27 -10.78
CA PHE A 207 8.12 -19.08 -11.40
C PHE A 207 9.13 -17.98 -11.74
N GLY A 208 10.39 -18.10 -11.29
CA GLY A 208 11.38 -17.03 -11.43
C GLY A 208 11.10 -15.82 -10.54
N LYS A 209 10.17 -15.93 -9.59
CA LYS A 209 9.72 -14.87 -8.68
C LYS A 209 9.65 -15.45 -7.26
N ILE A 210 10.09 -14.68 -6.27
CA ILE A 210 10.05 -15.09 -4.86
C ILE A 210 8.63 -15.03 -4.31
N ASN A 211 7.93 -13.92 -4.59
CA ASN A 211 6.61 -13.60 -4.07
C ASN A 211 5.64 -13.32 -5.23
N LYS A 212 4.34 -13.36 -4.92
CA LYS A 212 3.30 -12.85 -5.81
C LYS A 212 3.46 -11.35 -6.02
N GLN A 213 3.09 -10.86 -7.20
CA GLN A 213 2.97 -9.44 -7.51
C GLN A 213 1.56 -9.00 -7.11
N ILE A 214 1.45 -8.23 -6.03
CA ILE A 214 0.16 -7.99 -5.37
C ILE A 214 -0.56 -6.75 -5.92
N SER A 215 0.17 -5.67 -6.24
CA SER A 215 -0.38 -4.40 -6.76
C SER A 215 -1.66 -3.90 -6.07
N ASN A 216 -1.68 -3.94 -4.74
CA ASN A 216 -2.90 -3.72 -3.96
C ASN A 216 -2.89 -2.42 -3.15
N THR A 217 -1.77 -1.69 -3.12
CA THR A 217 -1.51 -0.68 -2.10
C THR A 217 -2.08 0.68 -2.48
N ASN A 218 -1.73 1.21 -3.64
CA ASN A 218 -2.11 2.56 -4.04
C ASN A 218 -2.51 2.66 -5.53
N VAL A 219 -3.13 3.78 -5.89
CA VAL A 219 -3.31 4.24 -7.28
C VAL A 219 -2.75 5.67 -7.38
N PHE A 220 -1.97 5.96 -8.40
CA PHE A 220 -1.47 7.31 -8.66
C PHE A 220 -1.51 7.64 -10.15
N GLU A 221 -1.46 8.94 -10.47
CA GLU A 221 -1.36 9.45 -11.83
C GLU A 221 0.02 10.08 -12.05
N HIS A 222 0.63 9.80 -13.19
CA HIS A 222 1.80 10.52 -13.66
C HIS A 222 1.79 10.62 -15.19
N ALA A 223 2.11 11.81 -15.70
CA ALA A 223 2.14 12.10 -17.13
C ALA A 223 0.83 11.78 -17.91
N GLY A 224 -0.32 11.86 -17.23
CA GLY A 224 -1.64 11.55 -17.80
C GLY A 224 -2.03 10.08 -17.75
N GLU A 225 -1.13 9.22 -17.29
CA GLU A 225 -1.35 7.77 -17.16
C GLU A 225 -1.56 7.40 -15.69
N PHE A 226 -2.32 6.32 -15.46
CA PHE A 226 -2.69 5.87 -14.12
C PHE A 226 -2.05 4.54 -13.80
N TYR A 227 -1.61 4.37 -12.56
CA TYR A 227 -0.86 3.20 -12.14
C TYR A 227 -1.41 2.63 -10.85
N SER A 228 -1.55 1.31 -10.80
CA SER A 228 -1.71 0.53 -9.59
C SER A 228 -0.35 0.07 -9.09
N ILE A 229 -0.13 0.03 -7.77
CA ILE A 229 1.21 -0.19 -7.21
C ILE A 229 1.18 -0.89 -5.85
N ALA A 230 2.23 -1.68 -5.59
CA ALA A 230 2.59 -2.20 -4.27
C ALA A 230 4.12 -2.34 -4.14
N GLU A 231 4.63 -2.36 -2.91
CA GLU A 231 6.06 -2.26 -2.56
C GLU A 231 6.96 -3.39 -3.08
N ASN A 232 6.40 -4.45 -3.68
CA ASN A 232 7.13 -5.66 -4.04
C ASN A 232 7.33 -5.87 -5.55
N HIS A 233 6.86 -4.94 -6.39
CA HIS A 233 7.02 -5.01 -7.85
C HIS A 233 6.99 -3.63 -8.52
N GLU A 234 7.23 -3.58 -9.82
CA GLU A 234 6.98 -2.43 -10.68
C GLU A 234 5.47 -2.12 -10.76
N PRO A 235 5.06 -0.85 -10.94
CA PRO A 235 3.65 -0.47 -11.04
C PRO A 235 2.99 -1.03 -12.29
N GLN A 236 1.71 -1.33 -12.22
CA GLN A 236 0.89 -1.72 -13.36
C GLN A 236 0.13 -0.51 -13.89
N GLU A 237 0.35 -0.13 -15.14
CA GLU A 237 -0.47 0.86 -15.82
C GLU A 237 -1.91 0.34 -15.95
N ILE A 238 -2.88 1.21 -15.68
CA ILE A 238 -4.30 0.90 -15.71
C ILE A 238 -5.04 1.90 -16.59
N ASN A 239 -6.01 1.43 -17.36
CA ASN A 239 -6.96 2.32 -18.01
C ASN A 239 -7.95 2.81 -16.95
N ILE A 240 -7.93 4.10 -16.61
CA ILE A 240 -8.79 4.65 -15.54
C ILE A 240 -10.30 4.57 -15.84
N VAL A 241 -10.67 4.43 -17.12
CA VAL A 241 -12.08 4.35 -17.56
C VAL A 241 -12.61 2.92 -17.51
N THR A 242 -11.82 1.93 -17.94
CA THR A 242 -12.25 0.51 -17.99
C THR A 242 -11.77 -0.31 -16.78
N LEU A 243 -10.78 0.21 -16.05
CA LEU A 243 -9.98 -0.45 -15.02
C LEU A 243 -9.18 -1.67 -15.53
N GLU A 244 -8.98 -1.77 -16.85
CA GLU A 244 -8.15 -2.83 -17.43
C GLU A 244 -6.68 -2.60 -17.09
N THR A 245 -5.98 -3.67 -16.74
CA THR A 245 -4.52 -3.67 -16.53
C THR A 245 -3.83 -3.74 -17.87
N LEU A 246 -2.93 -2.79 -18.15
CA LEU A 246 -2.27 -2.66 -19.45
C LEU A 246 -0.90 -3.34 -19.45
N HIS A 247 0.09 -2.76 -18.76
CA HIS A 247 1.46 -3.29 -18.73
C HIS A 247 2.22 -2.84 -17.48
N ASP A 248 3.35 -3.49 -17.19
CA ASP A 248 4.25 -3.09 -16.11
C ASP A 248 5.08 -1.87 -16.55
N TRP A 249 5.21 -0.87 -15.67
CA TRP A 249 5.94 0.36 -15.97
C TRP A 249 7.35 0.35 -15.36
N ASP A 250 8.35 0.11 -16.20
CA ASP A 250 9.78 0.01 -15.83
C ASP A 250 10.62 1.23 -16.29
N VAL A 251 9.94 2.32 -16.66
CA VAL A 251 10.55 3.56 -17.18
C VAL A 251 11.44 3.29 -18.40
N ASN A 252 10.90 2.58 -19.41
CA ASN A 252 11.62 2.18 -20.62
C ASN A 252 12.87 1.33 -20.32
N GLY A 253 12.77 0.45 -19.33
CA GLY A 253 13.86 -0.40 -18.85
C GLY A 253 14.95 0.31 -18.05
N ALA A 254 14.79 1.60 -17.72
CA ALA A 254 15.76 2.35 -16.93
C ALA A 254 15.69 2.03 -15.43
N TRP A 255 14.55 1.51 -14.97
CA TRP A 255 14.34 1.08 -13.59
C TRP A 255 14.18 -0.44 -13.49
N ASN A 256 14.69 -1.02 -12.40
CA ASN A 256 14.73 -2.47 -12.20
C ASN A 256 14.57 -2.88 -10.73
N ARG A 257 13.89 -2.04 -9.95
CA ARG A 257 13.56 -2.29 -8.54
C ARG A 257 12.05 -2.28 -8.34
N PRO A 258 11.55 -2.95 -7.29
CA PRO A 258 10.22 -2.65 -6.79
C PRO A 258 10.07 -1.15 -6.55
N PHE A 259 8.90 -0.59 -6.87
CA PHE A 259 8.60 0.79 -6.50
C PHE A 259 7.95 0.81 -5.10
N SER A 260 8.33 1.76 -4.27
CA SER A 260 7.53 2.15 -3.09
C SER A 260 6.15 2.60 -3.57
N SER A 261 5.11 2.26 -2.81
CA SER A 261 3.71 2.55 -3.12
C SER A 261 3.34 4.03 -3.08
N HIS A 262 4.27 4.92 -2.68
CA HIS A 262 4.02 6.35 -2.53
C HIS A 262 5.00 7.23 -3.31
N PRO A 263 5.05 7.12 -4.64
CA PRO A 263 5.80 8.08 -5.43
C PRO A 263 5.21 9.48 -5.23
N LYS A 264 6.06 10.51 -5.27
CA LYS A 264 5.62 11.91 -5.05
C LYS A 264 6.04 12.78 -6.22
N LYS A 265 5.11 13.62 -6.69
CA LYS A 265 5.44 14.65 -7.68
C LYS A 265 6.20 15.78 -6.98
N ALA A 266 7.35 16.13 -7.54
CA ALA A 266 8.12 17.27 -7.09
C ALA A 266 7.39 18.58 -7.45
N PRO A 267 7.21 19.50 -6.50
CA PRO A 267 6.54 20.77 -6.77
C PRO A 267 7.33 21.59 -7.80
N GLY A 268 6.62 22.29 -8.67
CA GLY A 268 7.18 23.18 -9.70
C GLY A 268 7.70 22.49 -10.97
N THR A 269 8.31 21.31 -10.87
CA THR A 269 8.83 20.60 -12.07
C THR A 269 7.87 19.56 -12.63
N GLY A 270 6.99 18.99 -11.80
CA GLY A 270 6.12 17.88 -12.17
C GLY A 270 6.85 16.54 -12.32
N GLU A 271 8.14 16.47 -11.97
CA GLU A 271 8.93 15.24 -11.97
C GLU A 271 8.44 14.28 -10.88
N LEU A 272 8.50 12.97 -11.13
CA LEU A 272 8.09 11.96 -10.15
C LEU A 272 9.30 11.41 -9.40
N VAL A 273 9.30 11.58 -8.09
CA VAL A 273 10.31 11.00 -7.21
C VAL A 273 9.82 9.63 -6.74
N ILE A 274 10.66 8.63 -6.97
CA ILE A 274 10.39 7.23 -6.63
C ILE A 274 11.49 6.69 -5.71
N MET A 275 11.17 5.63 -4.97
CA MET A 275 12.11 4.90 -4.14
C MET A 275 11.92 3.41 -4.38
N GLY A 276 13.00 2.64 -4.42
CA GLY A 276 12.94 1.19 -4.50
C GLY A 276 13.73 0.52 -3.40
N ILE A 277 13.13 -0.52 -2.81
CA ILE A 277 13.69 -1.27 -1.70
C ILE A 277 13.96 -2.71 -2.13
N ASN A 278 15.08 -3.26 -1.69
CA ASN A 278 15.45 -4.64 -1.95
C ASN A 278 16.10 -5.28 -0.73
N ALA A 279 15.79 -6.54 -0.46
CA ALA A 279 16.41 -7.31 0.63
C ALA A 279 17.92 -7.57 0.42
N THR A 280 18.48 -7.19 -0.73
CA THR A 280 19.90 -7.30 -1.09
C THR A 280 20.44 -5.95 -1.57
N LYS A 281 21.75 -5.72 -1.40
CA LYS A 281 22.38 -4.44 -1.79
C LYS A 281 22.30 -4.19 -3.31
N PRO A 282 22.18 -2.92 -3.74
CA PRO A 282 21.81 -1.75 -2.94
C PRO A 282 20.41 -1.87 -2.34
N PHE A 283 20.30 -1.57 -1.05
CA PHE A 283 19.07 -1.83 -0.29
C PHE A 283 17.98 -0.80 -0.58
N VAL A 284 18.37 0.47 -0.77
CA VAL A 284 17.45 1.56 -1.07
C VAL A 284 18.06 2.40 -2.18
N GLU A 285 17.31 2.55 -3.27
CA GLU A 285 17.64 3.43 -4.39
C GLU A 285 16.53 4.47 -4.56
N VAL A 286 16.91 5.70 -4.89
CA VAL A 286 15.97 6.78 -5.27
C VAL A 286 16.08 7.03 -6.76
N GLY A 287 14.94 7.33 -7.39
CA GLY A 287 14.85 7.71 -8.79
C GLY A 287 14.08 9.02 -8.97
N VAL A 288 14.45 9.81 -9.97
CA VAL A 288 13.67 10.98 -10.43
C VAL A 288 13.28 10.74 -11.87
N ILE A 289 11.99 10.66 -12.15
CA ILE A 289 11.42 10.46 -13.48
C ILE A 289 10.96 11.80 -14.03
N SER A 290 11.19 12.05 -15.32
CA SER A 290 10.73 13.25 -16.01
C SER A 290 9.22 13.44 -15.92
N ALA A 291 8.77 14.71 -16.00
CA ALA A 291 7.36 15.06 -15.94
C ALA A 291 6.49 14.39 -17.04
N ASP A 292 7.10 14.02 -18.16
CA ASP A 292 6.43 13.27 -19.25
C ASP A 292 6.45 11.75 -19.05
N GLY A 293 7.02 11.25 -17.94
CA GLY A 293 7.08 9.83 -17.58
C GLY A 293 8.09 9.00 -18.38
N LYS A 294 8.86 9.59 -19.31
CA LYS A 294 9.63 8.81 -20.30
C LYS A 294 11.07 8.53 -19.92
N LYS A 295 11.67 9.30 -19.02
CA LYS A 295 13.11 9.20 -18.71
C LYS A 295 13.36 9.18 -17.21
N LEU A 296 14.23 8.27 -16.79
CA LEU A 296 14.88 8.35 -15.50
C LEU A 296 15.97 9.43 -15.57
N LEU A 297 15.72 10.59 -14.96
CA LEU A 297 16.63 11.74 -14.94
C LEU A 297 17.75 11.57 -13.92
N HIS A 298 17.45 10.86 -12.82
CA HIS A 298 18.40 10.64 -11.72
C HIS A 298 18.19 9.28 -11.09
N ARG A 299 19.27 8.69 -10.59
CA ARG A 299 19.27 7.46 -9.81
C ARG A 299 20.43 7.47 -8.83
N ALA A 300 20.16 7.23 -7.56
CA ALA A 300 21.20 7.14 -6.53
C ALA A 300 20.93 5.98 -5.55
N ASP A 301 21.99 5.27 -5.19
CA ASP A 301 22.01 4.27 -4.11
C ASP A 301 22.31 5.00 -2.80
N LEU A 302 21.43 4.90 -1.80
CA LEU A 302 21.60 5.60 -0.53
C LEU A 302 22.68 4.97 0.38
N LYS A 303 23.31 3.86 -0.05
CA LYS A 303 24.40 3.15 0.66
C LYS A 303 24.07 2.76 2.09
N LEU A 304 22.80 2.52 2.40
CA LEU A 304 22.39 2.11 3.75
C LEU A 304 23.05 0.78 4.15
N ASN A 305 23.32 0.62 5.44
CA ASN A 305 23.92 -0.59 5.99
C ASN A 305 22.90 -1.70 6.28
N ARG A 306 21.61 -1.38 6.20
CA ARG A 306 20.47 -2.29 6.39
C ARG A 306 19.38 -1.99 5.36
N CYS A 307 18.55 -2.98 5.07
CA CYS A 307 17.30 -2.79 4.35
C CYS A 307 16.22 -2.32 5.32
N SER A 308 16.15 -1.01 5.57
CA SER A 308 15.02 -0.43 6.29
C SER A 308 13.78 -0.50 5.41
N LEU A 309 12.66 -0.97 5.96
CA LEU A 309 11.38 -0.98 5.28
C LEU A 309 10.79 0.44 5.35
N CYS A 310 11.21 1.28 4.41
CA CYS A 310 10.70 2.65 4.25
C CYS A 310 9.50 2.62 3.29
N HIS A 311 8.30 2.62 3.85
CA HIS A 311 7.06 2.56 3.05
C HIS A 311 6.86 3.81 2.18
N GLU A 312 7.26 4.98 2.70
CA GLU A 312 6.89 6.30 2.20
C GLU A 312 8.12 7.17 1.93
N ILE A 313 8.01 8.09 0.98
CA ILE A 313 9.05 9.06 0.62
C ILE A 313 8.48 10.48 0.68
N GLY A 314 9.25 11.41 1.23
CA GLY A 314 8.89 12.83 1.23
C GLY A 314 9.61 13.59 0.13
N VAL A 315 8.98 14.66 -0.35
CA VAL A 315 9.60 15.64 -1.24
C VAL A 315 9.35 17.03 -0.70
N THR A 316 10.28 17.95 -0.89
CA THR A 316 10.07 19.39 -0.74
C THR A 316 10.32 20.09 -2.07
N GLU A 317 10.40 21.42 -2.13
CA GLU A 317 10.87 22.13 -3.33
C GLU A 317 12.26 21.66 -3.80
N ARG A 318 13.20 21.45 -2.86
CA ARG A 318 14.60 21.16 -3.17
C ARG A 318 15.08 19.77 -2.79
N TYR A 319 14.39 19.08 -1.88
CA TYR A 319 14.91 17.89 -1.22
C TYR A 319 14.02 16.65 -1.41
N ASN A 320 14.66 15.47 -1.37
CA ASN A 320 14.06 14.18 -1.07
C ASN A 320 14.22 13.92 0.44
N VAL A 321 13.20 13.31 1.06
CA VAL A 321 13.19 12.98 2.49
C VAL A 321 13.01 11.47 2.66
N PHE A 322 13.92 10.85 3.40
CA PHE A 322 13.94 9.40 3.63
C PHE A 322 13.80 9.06 5.12
N MET A 323 12.96 8.08 5.44
CA MET A 323 12.74 7.61 6.81
C MET A 323 13.56 6.32 7.03
N ASP A 324 14.67 6.39 7.76
CA ASP A 324 15.45 5.20 8.15
C ASP A 324 15.11 4.82 9.58
N HIS A 325 14.11 3.96 9.71
CA HIS A 325 13.57 3.47 10.98
C HIS A 325 13.98 2.01 11.24
N PRO A 326 13.97 1.54 12.50
CA PRO A 326 14.48 0.23 12.84
C PRO A 326 13.51 -0.93 12.52
N LEU A 327 12.64 -0.77 11.53
CA LEU A 327 11.92 -1.88 10.88
C LEU A 327 12.75 -2.36 9.69
N SER A 328 13.24 -3.59 9.74
CA SER A 328 14.21 -4.09 8.75
C SER A 328 13.81 -5.41 8.11
N ILE A 329 14.14 -5.56 6.83
CA ILE A 329 14.16 -6.84 6.10
C ILE A 329 15.58 -7.40 6.17
N ASP A 330 15.77 -8.58 6.74
CA ASP A 330 17.10 -9.17 6.92
C ASP A 330 17.13 -10.67 6.58
N LEU A 331 17.77 -10.98 5.45
CA LEU A 331 17.98 -12.35 4.98
C LEU A 331 18.97 -13.13 5.87
N ASN A 332 19.95 -12.48 6.48
CA ASN A 332 20.90 -13.15 7.38
C ASN A 332 20.19 -13.54 8.68
N ARG A 333 19.35 -12.65 9.21
CA ARG A 333 18.48 -12.97 10.37
C ARG A 333 17.60 -14.17 10.06
N LEU A 334 17.01 -14.21 8.87
CA LEU A 334 16.22 -15.36 8.42
C LEU A 334 17.08 -16.64 8.37
N VAL A 335 18.25 -16.63 7.75
CA VAL A 335 19.16 -17.80 7.68
C VAL A 335 19.60 -18.28 9.07
N CYS A 336 19.73 -17.38 10.04
CA CYS A 336 20.05 -17.71 11.43
C CYS A 336 18.85 -18.19 12.27
N GLY A 337 17.69 -18.43 11.64
CA GLY A 337 16.50 -18.95 12.32
C GLY A 337 15.52 -17.89 12.83
N GLY A 338 15.80 -16.60 12.58
CA GLY A 338 14.93 -15.49 12.96
C GLY A 338 13.87 -15.14 11.89
N GLN A 339 13.14 -14.05 12.13
CA GLN A 339 12.11 -13.53 11.22
C GLN A 339 12.72 -12.74 10.06
N LEU A 340 12.05 -12.76 8.90
CA LEU A 340 12.47 -11.94 7.75
C LEU A 340 12.29 -10.44 8.02
N VAL A 341 11.13 -10.03 8.52
CA VAL A 341 10.80 -8.64 8.87
C VAL A 341 10.74 -8.52 10.40
N LYS A 342 11.44 -7.54 10.96
CA LYS A 342 11.43 -7.31 12.41
C LYS A 342 11.68 -5.84 12.74
N TYR A 343 10.94 -5.36 13.74
CA TYR A 343 11.20 -4.09 14.40
C TYR A 343 12.21 -4.28 15.53
N GLU A 344 13.35 -3.62 15.44
CA GLU A 344 14.41 -3.64 16.45
C GLU A 344 14.20 -2.44 17.39
N LYS A 345 13.48 -2.63 18.50
CA LYS A 345 13.06 -1.55 19.41
C LYS A 345 14.20 -0.63 19.87
N GLU A 346 15.38 -1.20 20.11
CA GLU A 346 16.60 -0.49 20.54
C GLU A 346 17.46 0.01 19.36
N GLY A 347 16.97 -0.14 18.12
CA GLY A 347 17.69 0.24 16.92
C GLY A 347 17.69 1.75 16.67
N ASP A 348 18.72 2.24 15.98
CA ASP A 348 18.81 3.65 15.59
C ASP A 348 17.68 4.04 14.62
N ALA A 349 17.18 5.27 14.76
CA ALA A 349 16.26 5.92 13.84
C ALA A 349 16.81 7.29 13.40
N ARG A 350 16.68 7.60 12.12
CA ARG A 350 17.12 8.86 11.54
C ARG A 350 16.28 9.23 10.31
N ILE A 351 16.25 10.52 10.01
CA ILE A 351 15.64 11.07 8.80
C ILE A 351 16.73 11.66 7.93
N GLY A 352 16.76 11.28 6.65
CA GLY A 352 17.74 11.74 5.68
C GLY A 352 17.15 12.82 4.77
N ILE A 353 17.84 13.96 4.65
CA ILE A 353 17.48 15.04 3.73
C ILE A 353 18.54 15.10 2.64
N MET A 354 18.12 14.86 1.39
CA MET A 354 19.03 14.82 0.24
C MET A 354 18.57 15.83 -0.81
N PRO A 355 19.46 16.65 -1.40
CA PRO A 355 19.12 17.44 -2.59
C PRO A 355 18.46 16.55 -3.66
N ARG A 356 17.50 17.09 -4.43
CA ARG A 356 16.70 16.30 -5.41
C ARG A 356 17.57 15.38 -6.29
N TYR A 357 18.68 15.93 -6.77
CA TYR A 357 19.64 15.31 -7.68
C TYR A 357 20.97 14.91 -7.00
N GLY A 358 20.96 14.82 -5.67
CA GLY A 358 22.13 14.44 -4.87
C GLY A 358 22.41 12.94 -4.85
N ASP A 359 23.52 12.57 -4.22
CA ASP A 359 24.00 11.21 -3.99
C ASP A 359 24.17 10.92 -2.49
N GLU A 360 24.77 9.79 -2.12
CA GLU A 360 24.96 9.40 -0.72
C GLU A 360 25.74 10.42 0.11
N ASP A 361 26.71 11.10 -0.49
CA ASP A 361 27.61 12.03 0.20
C ASP A 361 26.90 13.37 0.48
N SER A 362 25.84 13.65 -0.28
CA SER A 362 25.02 14.85 -0.12
C SER A 362 23.91 14.73 0.93
N ILE A 363 23.68 13.54 1.49
CA ILE A 363 22.58 13.32 2.45
C ILE A 363 22.96 13.85 3.83
N GLN A 364 22.14 14.76 4.36
CA GLN A 364 22.22 15.15 5.76
C GLN A 364 21.29 14.28 6.60
N TRP A 365 21.87 13.50 7.52
CA TRP A 365 21.13 12.61 8.42
C TRP A 365 20.89 13.24 9.79
N PHE A 366 19.64 13.24 10.23
CA PHE A 366 19.22 13.73 11.54
C PHE A 366 18.75 12.58 12.41
N LYS A 367 19.36 12.41 13.59
CA LYS A 367 18.95 11.37 14.54
C LYS A 367 17.60 11.75 15.17
N VAL A 368 16.63 10.84 15.15
CA VAL A 368 15.30 10.99 15.77
C VAL A 368 15.09 9.94 16.85
N LYS A 369 14.08 10.12 17.70
CA LYS A 369 13.67 9.06 18.62
C LYS A 369 13.20 7.82 17.82
N PRO A 370 13.58 6.59 18.23
CA PRO A 370 13.08 5.36 17.61
C PRO A 370 11.57 5.35 17.48
N ASN A 371 11.11 5.00 16.29
CA ASN A 371 9.71 5.00 15.91
C ASN A 371 9.50 4.21 14.61
N CYS A 372 8.25 3.95 14.27
CA CYS A 372 7.83 3.37 13.02
C CYS A 372 6.80 4.31 12.37
N THR A 373 7.20 5.04 11.35
CA THR A 373 6.33 5.95 10.58
C THR A 373 6.10 5.36 9.21
N PHE A 374 4.84 5.01 8.92
CA PHE A 374 4.45 4.47 7.61
C PHE A 374 4.05 5.55 6.63
N HIS A 375 3.31 6.57 7.07
CA HIS A 375 2.75 7.58 6.16
C HIS A 375 3.09 9.00 6.60
N LEU A 376 3.22 9.88 5.61
CA LEU A 376 3.50 11.30 5.77
C LEU A 376 2.31 12.12 5.26
N PHE A 377 1.96 13.18 5.99
CA PHE A 377 1.04 14.21 5.48
C PHE A 377 1.72 15.00 4.37
N ASN A 378 2.89 15.58 4.69
CA ASN A 378 3.65 16.41 3.77
C ASN A 378 5.07 16.64 4.29
N CYS A 379 5.96 17.08 3.40
CA CYS A 379 7.27 17.63 3.73
C CYS A 379 7.40 18.98 3.06
N PHE A 380 7.97 19.98 3.73
CA PHE A 380 8.16 21.31 3.12
C PHE A 380 9.31 22.06 3.77
N GLU A 381 9.68 23.18 3.15
CA GLU A 381 10.77 24.03 3.62
C GLU A 381 10.23 25.28 4.31
N ASN A 382 10.85 25.66 5.42
CA ASN A 382 10.50 26.85 6.18
C ASN A 382 11.78 27.56 6.67
N GLY A 383 12.29 28.49 5.86
CA GLY A 383 13.59 29.12 6.10
C GLY A 383 14.72 28.09 5.96
N ASP A 384 15.52 27.94 7.01
CA ASP A 384 16.60 26.95 7.08
C ASP A 384 16.13 25.56 7.53
N GLU A 385 14.83 25.38 7.82
CA GLU A 385 14.29 24.12 8.31
C GLU A 385 13.61 23.33 7.19
N VAL A 386 13.77 22.01 7.22
CA VAL A 386 12.90 21.06 6.52
C VAL A 386 11.93 20.48 7.56
N VAL A 387 10.64 20.64 7.30
CA VAL A 387 9.53 20.24 8.19
C VAL A 387 8.83 19.02 7.60
N ILE A 388 8.65 17.99 8.43
CA ILE A 388 7.99 16.73 8.08
C ILE A 388 6.79 16.60 9.01
N TRP A 389 5.62 16.40 8.44
CA TRP A 389 4.43 15.99 9.16
C TRP A 389 4.07 14.56 8.77
N GLY A 390 3.88 13.68 9.74
CA GLY A 390 3.55 12.28 9.49
C GLY A 390 2.85 11.59 10.65
N CYS A 391 2.46 10.33 10.43
CA CYS A 391 1.79 9.50 11.42
C CYS A 391 2.81 8.57 12.09
N ARG A 392 3.28 8.97 13.27
CA ARG A 392 4.31 8.26 14.03
C ARG A 392 3.69 7.21 14.95
N ALA A 393 4.09 5.94 14.80
CA ALA A 393 3.91 4.90 15.82
C ALA A 393 5.24 4.66 16.57
N LEU A 394 5.17 4.14 17.79
CA LEU A 394 6.36 3.80 18.61
C LEU A 394 6.80 2.33 18.43
N ASP A 395 5.95 1.51 17.79
CA ASP A 395 6.18 0.11 17.47
C ASP A 395 5.63 -0.20 16.06
N SER A 396 5.98 -1.35 15.47
CA SER A 396 5.59 -1.70 14.10
C SER A 396 4.14 -2.18 13.97
N LEU A 397 3.44 -1.67 12.94
CA LEU A 397 2.12 -2.14 12.50
C LEU A 397 2.17 -3.46 11.70
N ILE A 398 3.31 -3.74 11.06
CA ILE A 398 3.56 -5.02 10.39
C ILE A 398 4.11 -5.97 11.46
N PRO A 399 3.37 -6.99 11.89
CA PRO A 399 3.82 -7.90 12.93
C PRO A 399 5.02 -8.71 12.43
N GLY A 400 6.01 -8.91 13.29
CA GLY A 400 6.74 -10.18 13.33
C GLY A 400 6.09 -11.01 14.44
N PRO A 401 5.62 -12.25 14.19
CA PRO A 401 4.99 -13.04 15.24
C PRO A 401 6.05 -13.43 16.27
N ASP A 402 5.94 -12.92 17.50
CA ASP A 402 6.74 -13.46 18.59
C ASP A 402 6.43 -14.96 18.70
N GLN A 403 7.48 -15.79 18.68
CA GLN A 403 7.34 -17.25 18.52
C GLN A 403 6.53 -17.83 19.68
N GLY A 404 5.26 -18.16 19.43
CA GLY A 404 4.41 -18.89 20.38
C GLY A 404 3.02 -18.30 20.66
N LYS A 405 2.68 -17.11 20.15
CA LYS A 405 1.31 -16.55 20.26
C LYS A 405 0.54 -16.67 18.95
N ASN A 406 -0.78 -16.90 19.03
CA ASN A 406 -1.65 -16.77 17.87
C ASN A 406 -1.65 -15.30 17.42
N LYS A 407 -1.53 -15.05 16.12
CA LYS A 407 -1.52 -13.70 15.51
C LYS A 407 -2.72 -12.87 15.93
N PHE A 408 -3.89 -13.50 16.03
CA PHE A 408 -5.09 -12.84 16.54
C PHE A 408 -4.93 -12.36 17.98
N ASP A 409 -4.34 -13.20 18.86
CA ASP A 409 -4.13 -12.83 20.26
C ASP A 409 -3.11 -11.70 20.38
N TRP A 410 -2.04 -11.74 19.56
CA TRP A 410 -1.05 -10.66 19.51
C TRP A 410 -1.68 -9.32 19.11
N PHE A 411 -2.45 -9.30 18.01
CA PHE A 411 -3.11 -8.07 17.57
C PHE A 411 -4.19 -7.62 18.55
N SER A 412 -4.99 -8.56 19.07
CA SER A 412 -6.01 -8.24 20.08
C SER A 412 -5.38 -7.55 21.28
N GLU A 413 -4.28 -8.08 21.81
CA GLU A 413 -3.51 -7.47 22.90
C GLU A 413 -2.96 -6.09 22.52
N LYS A 414 -2.27 -5.98 21.38
CA LYS A 414 -1.61 -4.74 20.93
C LYS A 414 -2.56 -3.63 20.51
N PHE A 415 -3.83 -3.92 20.25
CA PHE A 415 -4.84 -2.91 19.91
C PHE A 415 -5.78 -2.57 21.08
N ARG A 416 -5.58 -3.11 22.29
CA ARG A 416 -6.46 -2.79 23.43
C ARG A 416 -6.41 -1.31 23.77
N SER A 417 -7.58 -0.68 23.82
CA SER A 417 -7.74 0.66 24.39
C SER A 417 -7.61 0.58 25.91
N VAL A 418 -6.61 1.23 26.50
CA VAL A 418 -6.59 1.49 27.94
C VAL A 418 -7.39 2.76 28.21
N LYS A 419 -8.48 2.65 28.99
CA LYS A 419 -8.99 3.82 29.71
C LYS A 419 -7.90 4.20 30.71
N SER A 420 -7.34 5.40 30.58
CA SER A 420 -6.42 6.02 31.52
C SER A 420 -6.81 5.68 32.97
N THR A 421 -6.10 4.73 33.58
CA THR A 421 -5.98 4.70 35.04
C THR A 421 -4.90 5.71 35.36
N ALA A 422 -5.34 6.87 35.84
CA ALA A 422 -4.48 7.95 36.26
C ALA A 422 -3.63 7.50 37.45
N GLU A 423 -2.51 6.84 37.19
CA GLU A 423 -1.43 6.56 38.15
C GLU A 423 -0.21 6.03 37.36
N GLY A 424 0.43 6.93 36.60
CA GLY A 424 1.65 6.65 35.83
C GLY A 424 2.23 7.94 35.28
N SER A 425 3.56 8.05 35.23
CA SER A 425 4.30 9.24 34.76
C SER A 425 3.78 9.74 33.40
N ALA A 426 3.71 11.07 33.23
CA ALA A 426 3.17 11.75 32.04
C ALA A 426 3.83 11.35 30.70
N ASP A 427 5.00 10.69 30.72
CA ASP A 427 5.74 10.24 29.53
C ASP A 427 5.53 8.74 29.18
N ALA A 428 4.77 7.97 29.97
CA ALA A 428 4.58 6.54 29.74
C ALA A 428 3.35 6.29 28.85
N VAL A 429 3.57 6.11 27.55
CA VAL A 429 2.56 5.55 26.64
C VAL A 429 2.39 4.06 26.97
N PRO A 430 1.18 3.55 27.28
CA PRO A 430 0.95 2.13 27.53
C PRO A 430 1.46 1.27 26.37
N GLU A 431 1.96 0.06 26.64
CA GLU A 431 2.53 -0.81 25.60
C GLU A 431 1.53 -1.14 24.47
N GLU A 432 0.24 -1.15 24.80
CA GLU A 432 -0.89 -1.38 23.91
C GLU A 432 -1.25 -0.15 23.06
N GLN A 433 -0.62 1.00 23.30
CA GLN A 433 -0.77 2.20 22.47
C GLN A 433 0.45 2.47 21.58
N LEU A 434 1.52 1.68 21.68
CA LEU A 434 2.76 1.92 20.95
C LEU A 434 2.60 1.71 19.44
N VAL A 435 1.72 0.80 19.01
CA VAL A 435 1.46 0.53 17.58
C VAL A 435 0.55 1.57 16.93
N PHE A 436 -0.04 2.49 17.71
CA PHE A 436 -1.00 3.46 17.20
C PHE A 436 -0.30 4.68 16.61
N PRO A 437 -0.44 4.93 15.30
CA PRO A 437 0.14 6.11 14.68
C PRO A 437 -0.57 7.37 15.17
N ARG A 438 0.20 8.44 15.34
CA ARG A 438 -0.28 9.75 15.76
C ARG A 438 0.35 10.86 14.92
N PRO A 439 -0.40 11.94 14.62
CA PRO A 439 0.14 13.09 13.92
C PRO A 439 1.33 13.70 14.68
N TYR A 440 2.45 13.80 14.00
CA TYR A 440 3.73 14.15 14.59
C TYR A 440 4.52 15.07 13.65
N GLU A 441 5.29 15.99 14.22
CA GLU A 441 6.12 16.93 13.48
C GLU A 441 7.60 16.70 13.81
N TRP A 442 8.43 16.70 12.76
CA TRP A 442 9.88 16.85 12.86
C TRP A 442 10.31 18.11 12.11
N ARG A 443 11.15 18.92 12.73
CA ARG A 443 11.74 20.13 12.13
C ARG A 443 13.25 20.00 12.21
N MET A 444 13.90 19.92 11.05
CA MET A 444 15.34 19.70 10.92
C MET A 444 15.99 20.96 10.37
N ASN A 445 16.87 21.58 11.16
CA ASN A 445 17.59 22.77 10.73
C ASN A 445 18.81 22.36 9.88
N MET A 446 18.77 22.68 8.59
CA MET A 446 19.80 22.29 7.63
C MET A 446 21.15 22.99 7.91
N ARG A 447 21.14 24.18 8.55
CA ARG A 447 22.37 24.92 8.87
C ARG A 447 23.03 24.44 10.16
N THR A 448 22.26 24.24 11.22
CA THR A 448 22.80 23.92 12.55
C THR A 448 22.89 22.43 12.83
N GLY A 449 22.11 21.60 12.12
CA GLY A 449 21.96 20.18 12.42
C GLY A 449 20.97 19.89 13.56
N ASP A 450 20.35 20.93 14.13
CA ASP A 450 19.39 20.77 15.23
C ASP A 450 18.09 20.13 14.75
N ILE A 451 17.47 19.36 15.64
CA ILE A 451 16.15 18.77 15.43
C ILE A 451 15.19 19.16 16.54
N LYS A 452 13.96 19.47 16.15
CA LYS A 452 12.82 19.60 17.06
C LYS A 452 11.74 18.62 16.64
N GLU A 453 11.10 18.02 17.61
CA GLU A 453 10.02 17.07 17.38
C GLU A 453 8.89 17.26 18.38
N ARG A 454 7.64 17.10 17.95
CA ARG A 454 6.46 17.24 18.82
C ARG A 454 5.26 16.45 18.31
N ASN A 455 4.39 16.05 19.25
CA ASN A 455 3.05 15.56 18.93
C ASN A 455 2.17 16.75 18.51
N LEU A 456 1.38 16.57 17.45
CA LEU A 456 0.51 17.63 16.93
C LEU A 456 -0.90 17.60 17.54
N ALA A 457 -1.49 16.42 17.73
CA ALA A 457 -2.91 16.24 18.01
C ALA A 457 -3.21 15.52 19.34
N GLY A 458 -2.19 15.31 20.17
CA GLY A 458 -2.31 14.67 21.48
C GLY A 458 -2.43 13.15 21.38
N THR A 459 -3.01 12.55 22.43
CA THR A 459 -3.11 11.09 22.58
C THR A 459 -4.53 10.53 22.52
N GLU A 460 -5.54 11.36 22.25
CA GLU A 460 -6.95 10.97 22.31
C GLU A 460 -7.33 9.95 21.23
N PHE A 461 -7.10 10.27 19.96
CA PHE A 461 -7.46 9.40 18.83
C PHE A 461 -6.21 9.00 18.03
N PRO A 462 -5.96 7.69 17.84
CA PRO A 462 -5.02 7.22 16.83
C PRO A 462 -5.49 7.57 15.43
N MET A 463 -4.56 8.01 14.59
CA MET A 463 -4.85 8.50 13.25
C MET A 463 -3.77 8.08 12.26
N ASP A 464 -4.19 7.62 11.10
CA ASP A 464 -3.30 7.15 10.02
C ASP A 464 -3.92 7.42 8.65
N PHE A 465 -3.26 6.99 7.57
CA PHE A 465 -3.65 7.31 6.19
C PHE A 465 -3.85 8.83 5.98
N PRO A 466 -2.80 9.63 6.28
CA PRO A 466 -2.84 11.06 6.05
C PRO A 466 -2.96 11.39 4.56
N LEU A 467 -3.64 12.49 4.28
CA LEU A 467 -3.75 13.09 2.95
C LEU A 467 -3.88 14.61 3.09
N ILE A 468 -3.57 15.32 2.02
CA ILE A 468 -3.67 16.78 1.91
C ILE A 468 -4.35 17.14 0.58
N ASN A 469 -4.62 18.42 0.36
CA ASN A 469 -4.83 18.90 -1.01
C ASN A 469 -3.54 18.67 -1.82
N GLY A 470 -3.63 17.89 -2.89
CA GLY A 470 -2.48 17.43 -3.68
C GLY A 470 -1.66 18.56 -4.30
N ASP A 471 -2.28 19.72 -4.55
CA ASP A 471 -1.63 20.92 -5.08
C ASP A 471 -0.56 21.49 -4.14
N PHE A 472 -0.57 21.08 -2.86
CA PHE A 472 0.38 21.52 -1.85
C PHE A 472 1.45 20.48 -1.52
N THR A 473 1.56 19.40 -2.31
CA THR A 473 2.62 18.40 -2.12
C THR A 473 3.99 19.04 -2.23
N GLY A 474 4.81 18.90 -1.19
CA GLY A 474 6.18 19.42 -1.15
C GLY A 474 6.32 20.91 -0.79
N VAL A 475 5.20 21.61 -0.58
CA VAL A 475 5.15 23.01 -0.17
C VAL A 475 4.31 23.16 1.10
N LYS A 476 4.47 24.28 1.80
CA LYS A 476 3.76 24.49 3.07
C LYS A 476 2.25 24.52 2.87
N ASN A 477 1.52 23.75 3.65
CA ASN A 477 0.07 23.64 3.67
C ASN A 477 -0.50 23.94 5.07
N LYS A 478 -1.79 24.26 5.16
CA LYS A 478 -2.51 24.62 6.39
C LYS A 478 -3.37 23.49 6.94
N TYR A 479 -3.88 22.62 6.06
CA TYR A 479 -4.83 21.58 6.41
C TYR A 479 -4.31 20.20 6.03
N GLY A 480 -4.62 19.22 6.87
CA GLY A 480 -4.41 17.80 6.57
C GLY A 480 -5.63 17.00 6.99
N TYR A 481 -5.82 15.85 6.37
CA TYR A 481 -6.89 14.93 6.71
C TYR A 481 -6.34 13.55 6.98
N CYS A 482 -6.98 12.78 7.84
CA CYS A 482 -6.57 11.41 8.13
C CYS A 482 -7.76 10.57 8.56
N GLN A 483 -7.56 9.26 8.59
CA GLN A 483 -8.54 8.30 9.07
C GLN A 483 -8.36 8.06 10.56
N VAL A 484 -9.46 8.15 11.31
CA VAL A 484 -9.50 7.94 12.75
C VAL A 484 -9.73 6.47 13.03
N ARG A 485 -8.79 5.83 13.73
CA ARG A 485 -8.89 4.41 14.05
C ARG A 485 -9.90 4.16 15.16
N ASP A 486 -10.74 3.15 14.98
CA ASP A 486 -11.55 2.58 16.06
C ASP A 486 -10.74 1.52 16.79
N CYS A 487 -10.22 1.85 17.98
CA CYS A 487 -9.37 0.94 18.75
C CYS A 487 -10.11 -0.33 19.19
N ILE A 488 -11.39 -0.22 19.55
CA ILE A 488 -12.18 -1.35 20.06
C ILE A 488 -12.42 -2.35 18.92
N ALA A 489 -12.90 -1.86 17.78
CA ALA A 489 -13.14 -2.70 16.61
C ALA A 489 -11.84 -3.24 16.00
N SER A 490 -10.75 -2.46 16.06
CA SER A 490 -9.44 -2.93 15.62
C SER A 490 -8.90 -4.06 16.50
N SER A 491 -9.04 -3.94 17.82
CA SER A 491 -8.68 -4.99 18.78
C SER A 491 -9.51 -6.25 18.59
N ALA A 492 -10.83 -6.12 18.47
CA ALA A 492 -11.73 -7.26 18.28
C ALA A 492 -11.52 -8.01 16.96
N SER A 493 -10.97 -7.35 15.93
CA SER A 493 -10.67 -7.98 14.63
C SER A 493 -9.22 -8.40 14.47
N GLY A 494 -8.32 -7.88 15.31
CA GLY A 494 -6.89 -7.98 15.10
C GLY A 494 -6.41 -7.29 13.81
N MET A 495 -7.19 -6.37 13.24
CA MET A 495 -6.89 -5.65 12.01
C MET A 495 -7.26 -4.17 12.14
N ALA A 496 -6.65 -3.29 11.36
CA ALA A 496 -6.97 -1.87 11.42
C ALA A 496 -8.40 -1.58 10.92
N LYS A 497 -9.24 -0.97 11.75
CA LYS A 497 -10.55 -0.44 11.37
C LYS A 497 -10.64 1.04 11.67
N TYR A 498 -11.17 1.83 10.74
CA TYR A 498 -11.25 3.27 10.86
C TYR A 498 -12.71 3.73 10.97
N GLY A 499 -13.09 4.22 12.15
CA GLY A 499 -14.46 4.61 12.48
C GLY A 499 -14.78 6.08 12.21
N GLY A 500 -13.88 6.83 11.58
CA GLY A 500 -14.11 8.23 11.23
C GLY A 500 -12.96 8.86 10.46
N LEU A 501 -13.06 10.16 10.25
CA LEU A 501 -12.03 11.02 9.65
C LEU A 501 -11.71 12.18 10.59
N ALA A 502 -10.52 12.75 10.45
CA ALA A 502 -10.12 13.97 11.14
C ALA A 502 -9.57 14.99 10.15
N LYS A 503 -9.81 16.27 10.43
CA LYS A 503 -9.22 17.42 9.75
C LYS A 503 -8.32 18.15 10.75
N LEU A 504 -7.04 18.28 10.40
CA LEU A 504 -5.99 18.91 11.18
C LEU A 504 -5.75 20.32 10.66
N TYR A 505 -5.69 21.29 11.57
CA TYR A 505 -5.44 22.70 11.28
C TYR A 505 -4.02 23.06 11.74
N PHE A 506 -3.01 22.86 10.89
CA PHE A 506 -1.59 22.91 11.30
C PHE A 506 -1.13 24.28 11.83
N GLU A 507 -1.82 25.36 11.48
CA GLU A 507 -1.52 26.73 11.93
C GLU A 507 -2.41 27.23 13.08
N GLU A 508 -3.45 26.48 13.46
CA GLU A 508 -4.38 26.88 14.53
C GLU A 508 -4.14 26.06 15.79
N GLN A 509 -4.04 26.74 16.94
CA GLN A 509 -3.94 26.06 18.24
C GLN A 509 -5.33 25.66 18.74
N ASN A 510 -5.41 24.55 19.48
CA ASN A 510 -6.64 24.18 20.16
C ASN A 510 -6.92 25.14 21.33
N THR A 511 -7.93 26.00 21.21
CA THR A 511 -8.32 26.98 22.24
C THR A 511 -9.50 26.51 23.10
N GLY A 512 -9.84 25.22 23.07
CA GLY A 512 -10.98 24.67 23.82
C GLY A 512 -10.91 24.95 25.33
N PHE A 513 -11.94 25.62 25.85
CA PHE A 513 -12.17 25.91 27.28
C PHE A 513 -12.50 24.62 28.06
N SER A 514 -11.50 23.80 28.36
CA SER A 514 -11.47 22.79 29.42
C SER A 514 -10.05 22.25 29.55
N LEU A 515 -9.10 23.15 29.81
CA LEU A 515 -7.71 22.77 30.05
C LEU A 515 -7.60 22.21 31.48
N GLY A 516 -7.79 20.90 31.63
CA GLY A 516 -7.31 20.18 32.82
C GLY A 516 -5.79 20.28 32.91
N GLU A 517 -5.25 20.30 34.13
CA GLU A 517 -3.85 20.68 34.44
C GLU A 517 -2.74 19.80 33.83
N ASN A 518 -3.04 18.78 33.02
CA ASN A 518 -2.10 17.75 32.56
C ASN A 518 -2.04 17.52 31.02
N GLN A 519 -2.44 18.45 30.15
CA GLN A 519 -2.26 18.30 28.69
C GLN A 519 -1.14 19.19 28.11
N GLU A 520 -0.40 18.65 27.13
CA GLU A 520 0.73 19.28 26.43
C GLU A 520 0.34 20.65 25.84
N LYS A 521 1.10 21.70 26.18
CA LYS A 521 0.95 23.02 25.55
C LYS A 521 1.30 22.94 24.06
N GLY A 522 0.45 23.50 23.19
CA GLY A 522 0.76 23.69 21.75
C GLY A 522 0.16 22.68 20.78
N LEU A 523 -0.86 21.90 21.20
CA LEU A 523 -1.63 21.04 20.29
C LEU A 523 -2.40 21.87 19.25
N ILE A 524 -2.51 21.33 18.05
CA ILE A 524 -3.27 21.97 16.96
C ILE A 524 -4.77 21.71 17.10
N LYS A 525 -5.59 22.55 16.46
CA LYS A 525 -7.02 22.31 16.32
C LYS A 525 -7.25 21.09 15.42
N VAL A 526 -8.17 20.22 15.82
CA VAL A 526 -8.62 19.05 15.06
C VAL A 526 -10.14 18.98 15.08
N GLU A 527 -10.75 18.75 13.92
CA GLU A 527 -12.17 18.46 13.78
C GLU A 527 -12.36 17.02 13.35
N TYR A 528 -13.43 16.38 13.84
CA TYR A 528 -13.68 14.96 13.62
C TYR A 528 -15.03 14.73 12.94
N HIS A 529 -15.03 13.84 11.97
CA HIS A 529 -16.23 13.29 11.35
C HIS A 529 -16.31 11.80 11.69
N MET A 530 -17.04 11.46 12.76
CA MET A 530 -17.19 10.07 13.19
C MET A 530 -18.32 9.40 12.40
N PHE A 531 -18.04 8.20 11.89
CA PHE A 531 -19.05 7.42 11.19
C PHE A 531 -20.11 6.87 12.15
N GLY A 532 -21.23 6.41 11.58
CA GLY A 532 -22.27 5.74 12.34
C GLY A 532 -21.75 4.50 13.07
N LYS A 533 -22.53 4.00 14.03
CA LYS A 533 -22.21 2.79 14.78
C LYS A 533 -21.83 1.64 13.83
N ASN A 534 -20.77 0.91 14.18
CA ASN A 534 -20.26 -0.26 13.46
C ASN A 534 -20.04 0.01 11.95
N THR A 535 -19.68 1.26 11.62
CA THR A 535 -19.38 1.69 10.26
C THR A 535 -17.92 2.09 10.18
N PHE A 536 -17.21 1.53 9.22
CA PHE A 536 -15.78 1.79 9.06
C PHE A 536 -15.44 2.10 7.61
N GLY A 537 -14.46 2.97 7.39
CA GLY A 537 -14.09 3.44 6.06
C GLY A 537 -12.62 3.30 5.72
N THR A 538 -12.31 3.32 4.43
CA THR A 538 -10.94 3.30 3.88
C THR A 538 -10.87 4.04 2.55
N GLY A 539 -9.67 4.44 2.14
CA GLY A 539 -9.46 5.06 0.83
C GLY A 539 -9.89 6.52 0.75
N ALA A 540 -9.81 7.27 1.86
CA ALA A 540 -10.14 8.68 1.84
C ALA A 540 -9.27 9.43 0.81
N ALA A 541 -9.87 10.40 0.10
CA ALA A 541 -9.19 11.28 -0.84
C ALA A 541 -9.76 12.70 -0.76
N PHE A 542 -8.93 13.70 -1.03
CA PHE A 542 -9.38 15.10 -1.17
C PHE A 542 -9.85 15.34 -2.60
N VAL A 543 -10.99 16.01 -2.74
CA VAL A 543 -11.59 16.41 -4.01
C VAL A 543 -11.57 17.95 -4.06
N PRO A 544 -10.67 18.57 -4.83
CA PRO A 544 -10.64 20.02 -4.94
C PRO A 544 -11.89 20.53 -5.64
N LYS A 545 -12.47 21.62 -5.14
CA LYS A 545 -13.55 22.33 -5.82
C LYS A 545 -13.03 22.98 -7.08
N GLU A 546 -13.77 22.84 -8.18
CA GLU A 546 -13.43 23.52 -9.43
C GLU A 546 -13.47 25.05 -9.22
N GLY A 547 -12.34 25.72 -9.50
CA GLY A 547 -12.19 27.16 -9.23
C GLY A 547 -12.14 27.55 -7.76
N GLY A 548 -11.83 26.61 -6.86
CA GLY A 548 -11.57 26.89 -5.44
C GLY A 548 -10.44 27.92 -5.25
N ALA A 549 -10.58 28.79 -4.26
CA ALA A 549 -9.62 29.85 -3.95
C ALA A 549 -8.79 29.55 -2.69
N GLU A 550 -9.35 28.79 -1.75
CA GLU A 550 -8.71 28.40 -0.50
C GLU A 550 -8.27 26.93 -0.52
N GLU A 551 -7.27 26.59 0.30
CA GLU A 551 -6.65 25.25 0.32
C GLU A 551 -7.65 24.11 0.62
N ASP A 552 -8.64 24.38 1.49
CA ASP A 552 -9.70 23.43 1.86
C ASP A 552 -11.02 23.69 1.12
N ASP A 553 -11.02 24.44 0.02
CA ASP A 553 -12.16 24.50 -0.90
C ASP A 553 -12.33 23.16 -1.61
N GLY A 554 -13.16 22.29 -1.04
CA GLY A 554 -13.41 20.97 -1.60
C GLY A 554 -14.11 20.03 -0.63
N TRP A 555 -13.96 18.75 -0.90
CA TRP A 555 -14.57 17.68 -0.13
C TRP A 555 -13.56 16.59 0.19
N VAL A 556 -13.83 15.83 1.25
CA VAL A 556 -13.21 14.53 1.46
C VAL A 556 -14.21 13.46 1.06
N ILE A 557 -13.77 12.55 0.18
CA ILE A 557 -14.55 11.41 -0.28
C ILE A 557 -13.96 10.11 0.27
N THR A 558 -14.80 9.17 0.73
CA THR A 558 -14.32 7.89 1.29
C THR A 558 -15.34 6.76 1.11
N PHE A 559 -14.88 5.52 0.94
CA PHE A 559 -15.73 4.34 1.09
C PHE A 559 -15.99 4.08 2.58
N ALA A 560 -17.23 3.78 2.94
CA ALA A 560 -17.65 3.36 4.27
C ALA A 560 -18.52 2.10 4.20
N HIS A 561 -18.33 1.17 5.13
CA HIS A 561 -19.07 -0.07 5.21
C HIS A 561 -19.67 -0.23 6.61
N ASN A 562 -20.99 -0.44 6.65
CA ASN A 562 -21.71 -0.72 7.89
C ASN A 562 -21.80 -2.24 8.09
N GLU A 563 -21.09 -2.76 9.09
CA GLU A 563 -21.01 -4.20 9.35
C GLU A 563 -22.30 -4.80 9.94
N ASP A 564 -23.19 -3.98 10.52
CA ASP A 564 -24.50 -4.45 11.02
C ASP A 564 -25.48 -4.74 9.87
N THR A 565 -25.46 -3.90 8.83
CA THR A 565 -26.39 -3.97 7.69
C THR A 565 -25.77 -4.59 6.45
N ASN A 566 -24.45 -4.78 6.45
CA ASN A 566 -23.64 -5.21 5.29
C ASN A 566 -23.78 -4.27 4.08
N ILE A 567 -24.06 -2.98 4.31
CA ILE A 567 -24.23 -1.96 3.28
C ILE A 567 -22.94 -1.16 3.13
N SER A 568 -22.51 -0.95 1.87
CA SER A 568 -21.39 -0.07 1.55
C SER A 568 -21.87 1.23 0.92
N GLN A 569 -21.26 2.33 1.32
CA GLN A 569 -21.57 3.67 0.84
C GLN A 569 -20.28 4.41 0.48
N VAL A 570 -20.42 5.45 -0.35
CA VAL A 570 -19.41 6.50 -0.49
C VAL A 570 -19.93 7.75 0.18
N LEU A 571 -19.13 8.32 1.08
CA LEU A 571 -19.45 9.54 1.82
C LEU A 571 -18.71 10.71 1.17
N VAL A 572 -19.42 11.81 0.92
CA VAL A 572 -18.85 13.09 0.46
C VAL A 572 -19.02 14.10 1.58
N ILE A 573 -17.91 14.57 2.15
CA ILE A 573 -17.89 15.42 3.34
C ILE A 573 -17.29 16.77 2.96
N GLU A 574 -17.99 17.86 3.25
CA GLU A 574 -17.50 19.21 2.96
C GLU A 574 -16.33 19.57 3.87
N ALA A 575 -15.19 19.92 3.28
CA ALA A 575 -13.96 20.15 4.04
C ALA A 575 -14.07 21.36 4.99
N LYS A 576 -14.85 22.38 4.64
CA LYS A 576 -15.10 23.57 5.47
C LYS A 576 -16.14 23.36 6.57
N ASN A 577 -16.95 22.32 6.46
CA ASN A 577 -17.99 21.98 7.43
C ASN A 577 -17.82 20.53 7.89
N PHE A 578 -16.60 20.21 8.32
CA PHE A 578 -16.11 18.83 8.40
C PHE A 578 -16.86 17.95 9.41
N SER A 579 -17.25 18.53 10.55
CA SER A 579 -17.96 17.81 11.61
C SER A 579 -19.46 17.60 11.32
N SER A 580 -19.99 18.17 10.24
CA SER A 580 -21.40 18.00 9.85
C SER A 580 -21.63 16.69 9.12
N GLU A 581 -22.90 16.32 8.94
CA GLU A 581 -23.29 15.16 8.11
C GLU A 581 -22.72 15.29 6.68
N PRO A 582 -22.39 14.15 6.02
CA PRO A 582 -21.97 14.16 4.63
C PRO A 582 -23.01 14.86 3.74
N VAL A 583 -22.54 15.71 2.81
CA VAL A 583 -23.42 16.39 1.84
C VAL A 583 -24.09 15.39 0.89
N ALA A 584 -23.41 14.26 0.62
CA ALA A 584 -23.97 13.13 -0.11
C ALA A 584 -23.53 11.79 0.52
N LYS A 585 -24.46 10.84 0.60
CA LYS A 585 -24.22 9.42 0.92
C LYS A 585 -24.69 8.57 -0.25
N ILE A 586 -23.75 7.97 -0.97
CA ILE A 586 -23.99 7.22 -2.21
C ILE A 586 -24.00 5.74 -1.86
N THR A 587 -25.17 5.10 -1.85
CA THR A 587 -25.30 3.69 -1.44
C THR A 587 -25.00 2.76 -2.61
N LEU A 588 -24.00 1.89 -2.44
CA LEU A 588 -23.56 0.96 -3.47
C LEU A 588 -24.40 -0.32 -3.47
N PRO A 589 -24.66 -0.92 -4.64
CA PRO A 589 -25.42 -2.16 -4.75
C PRO A 589 -24.63 -3.41 -4.33
N PHE A 590 -23.33 -3.27 -4.08
CA PHE A 590 -22.43 -4.35 -3.69
C PHE A 590 -21.62 -3.99 -2.46
N ARG A 591 -21.16 -5.02 -1.74
CA ARG A 591 -20.17 -4.86 -0.67
C ARG A 591 -18.85 -4.39 -1.26
N VAL A 592 -18.22 -3.41 -0.62
CA VAL A 592 -16.86 -2.96 -0.90
C VAL A 592 -15.97 -3.33 0.29
N PRO A 593 -15.00 -4.26 0.12
CA PRO A 593 -14.08 -4.62 1.19
C PRO A 593 -13.28 -3.43 1.70
N TYR A 594 -12.67 -3.57 2.88
CA TYR A 594 -11.66 -2.61 3.30
C TYR A 594 -10.46 -2.62 2.35
N GLY A 595 -9.95 -1.44 2.02
CA GLY A 595 -8.79 -1.27 1.15
C GLY A 595 -7.73 -0.38 1.80
N PHE A 596 -6.86 0.16 0.96
CA PHE A 596 -5.76 1.02 1.39
C PHE A 596 -5.98 2.45 0.88
N HIS A 597 -5.19 2.90 -0.09
CA HIS A 597 -5.20 4.29 -0.55
C HIS A 597 -6.24 4.51 -1.65
N GLY A 598 -6.83 5.70 -1.61
CA GLY A 598 -7.75 6.21 -2.63
C GLY A 598 -7.22 7.49 -3.25
N ALA A 599 -7.69 7.77 -4.46
CA ALA A 599 -7.38 8.98 -5.21
C ALA A 599 -8.64 9.47 -5.92
N PHE A 600 -8.70 10.78 -6.17
CA PHE A 600 -9.68 11.37 -7.05
C PHE A 600 -8.96 11.96 -8.26
N ALA A 601 -9.42 11.60 -9.46
CA ALA A 601 -8.89 12.06 -10.72
C ALA A 601 -9.91 12.99 -11.40
N PRO A 602 -9.73 14.32 -11.34
CA PRO A 602 -10.59 15.25 -12.07
C PRO A 602 -10.39 15.04 -13.56
N MET A 603 -11.45 14.69 -14.27
CA MET A 603 -11.40 14.51 -15.72
C MET A 603 -12.80 14.55 -16.33
N GLN A 604 -12.88 15.05 -17.55
CA GLN A 604 -14.09 14.88 -18.35
C GLN A 604 -14.17 13.43 -18.81
N LEU A 605 -15.24 12.75 -18.40
CA LEU A 605 -15.49 11.39 -18.82
C LEU A 605 -16.11 11.40 -20.23
N PRO A 606 -15.61 10.57 -21.16
CA PRO A 606 -16.25 10.40 -22.46
C PRO A 606 -17.74 10.08 -22.31
N ASN A 607 -18.58 10.57 -23.24
CA ASN A 607 -19.99 10.13 -23.32
C ASN A 607 -20.12 8.60 -23.46
N GLU A 608 -19.07 7.91 -23.93
CA GLU A 608 -18.99 6.46 -24.01
C GLU A 608 -18.85 5.78 -22.64
N THR A 609 -18.34 6.46 -21.61
CA THR A 609 -18.34 5.96 -20.22
C THR A 609 -19.77 5.75 -19.71
N MET A 610 -20.73 6.55 -20.18
CA MET A 610 -22.16 6.31 -19.94
C MET A 610 -22.73 5.10 -20.71
N ARG A 611 -22.04 4.62 -21.77
CA ARG A 611 -22.41 3.40 -22.52
C ARG A 611 -21.82 2.12 -21.92
N ILE A 612 -20.87 2.23 -20.97
CA ILE A 612 -20.33 1.07 -20.22
C ILE A 612 -21.42 0.43 -19.34
N VAL A 613 -22.52 1.16 -19.08
CA VAL A 613 -23.76 0.61 -18.56
C VAL A 613 -24.66 0.27 -19.76
N PRO A 614 -25.00 -1.00 -20.04
CA PRO A 614 -26.04 -1.28 -21.02
C PRO A 614 -27.32 -0.57 -20.58
N SER A 615 -27.91 0.18 -21.52
CA SER A 615 -29.16 0.91 -21.30
C SER A 615 -30.21 -0.01 -20.69
N LEU A 616 -30.54 0.19 -19.41
CA LEU A 616 -31.74 -0.39 -18.82
C LEU A 616 -32.94 0.22 -19.56
N ASN A 617 -33.48 -0.55 -20.49
CA ASN A 617 -34.78 -0.29 -21.09
C ASN A 617 -35.79 -0.10 -19.93
N PRO A 618 -36.56 1.00 -19.88
CA PRO A 618 -37.49 1.24 -18.79
C PRO A 618 -38.77 0.42 -19.01
N LYS A 619 -38.67 -0.91 -19.01
CA LYS A 619 -39.82 -1.83 -19.13
C LYS A 619 -39.58 -3.21 -18.51
N ILE A 620 -39.23 -3.30 -17.22
CA ILE A 620 -39.49 -4.51 -16.40
C ILE A 620 -39.79 -4.03 -14.97
N SER A 621 -41.05 -3.70 -14.65
CA SER A 621 -41.99 -4.56 -13.91
C SER A 621 -41.49 -4.98 -12.52
N GLU A 622 -42.06 -4.35 -11.50
CA GLU A 622 -42.05 -4.72 -10.08
C GLU A 622 -42.04 -6.24 -9.86
N ARG A 623 -41.06 -6.73 -9.10
CA ARG A 623 -41.19 -7.99 -8.34
C ARG A 623 -40.70 -7.75 -6.91
N PRO A 624 -41.45 -8.16 -5.88
CA PRO A 624 -41.04 -7.97 -4.49
C PRO A 624 -39.86 -8.87 -4.13
N LEU A 625 -39.03 -8.41 -3.18
CA LEU A 625 -38.04 -9.22 -2.50
C LEU A 625 -38.67 -10.52 -1.98
N ALA A 626 -38.21 -11.66 -2.48
CA ALA A 626 -38.55 -12.97 -1.92
C ALA A 626 -37.67 -13.22 -0.69
N SER A 627 -38.37 -13.53 0.40
CA SER A 627 -37.89 -13.80 1.75
C SER A 627 -36.83 -14.91 1.85
N ALA A 628 -35.89 -14.67 2.75
CA ALA A 628 -34.89 -15.60 3.26
C ALA A 628 -35.47 -16.97 3.67
N VAL A 629 -34.69 -17.99 3.35
CA VAL A 629 -34.85 -19.40 3.76
C VAL A 629 -34.82 -19.49 5.30
N ARG A 630 -35.89 -20.03 5.89
CA ARG A 630 -35.90 -20.48 7.29
C ARG A 630 -35.17 -21.83 7.41
N PRO A 631 -34.43 -22.09 8.51
CA PRO A 631 -33.93 -23.42 8.81
C PRO A 631 -35.07 -24.30 9.30
N GLN A 632 -35.25 -25.48 8.71
CA GLN A 632 -36.07 -26.54 9.29
C GLN A 632 -35.24 -27.27 10.35
N GLY A 633 -35.76 -27.31 11.57
CA GLY A 633 -35.32 -28.24 12.60
C GLY A 633 -36.06 -29.57 12.48
N VAL A 634 -35.33 -30.67 12.71
CA VAL A 634 -35.63 -31.70 13.72
C VAL A 634 -34.31 -32.06 14.37
#